data_AF-A0A8S3HF18-F1
#
_entry.id   AF-A0A8S3HF18-F1
#
_cell.length_a   1.000
_cell.length_b   1.000
_cell.length_c   1.000
_cell.angle_alpha   90.00
_cell.angle_beta   90.00
_cell.angle_gamma   90.00
#
_symmetry.space_group_name_H-M   'P 1'
#
loop_
_entity.id
_entity.type
_entity.pdbx_description
1 polymer ?
#
loop_
_entity_poly.entity_id
_entity_poly.type
_entity_poly.pdbx_seq_one_letter_code
_entity_poly.pdbx_strand_id
1 'polypeptide(L)'
;MVLLYSFDDPMHPIGTRQNGIELMDFDKSVAWLNDQGEKAVILANSYTYSTYQWISSFVHIYDIQSDGFSDSTQPVLIYPNSQQILFRWLVPELIRLVCSSHGHLAIFDDLGIPAIIYSTPSGTYPNTNSTYFTSNTVPCIRGTYRNYTGIELCIPCSNGTYAYSNSYSPCTLPDSFCPYGA
;
A
#
# COMPACT_ATOMS: atom_id res chain seq x y z
N MET A 1 -4.38 -15.65 -17.02
CA MET A 1 -2.94 -15.49 -17.31
C MET A 1 -2.71 -14.01 -17.59
N VAL A 2 -2.42 -13.23 -16.56
CA VAL A 2 -2.15 -11.80 -16.72
C VAL A 2 -0.66 -11.69 -17.00
N LEU A 3 -0.32 -11.44 -18.26
CA LEU A 3 1.05 -11.25 -18.72
C LEU A 3 1.48 -9.84 -18.31
N LEU A 4 2.22 -9.73 -17.22
CA LEU A 4 3.13 -8.61 -17.01
C LEU A 4 4.26 -8.77 -18.03
N TYR A 5 4.11 -8.16 -19.21
CA TYR A 5 5.18 -8.18 -20.20
C TYR A 5 6.36 -7.32 -19.70
N SER A 6 7.47 -7.98 -19.41
CA SER A 6 8.82 -7.40 -19.44
C SER A 6 9.74 -8.44 -20.08
N PHE A 7 9.72 -8.48 -21.40
CA PHE A 7 10.78 -9.11 -22.18
C PHE A 7 11.24 -8.01 -23.13
N ASP A 8 12.39 -7.37 -22.84
CA ASP A 8 13.42 -7.06 -23.84
C ASP A 8 14.49 -6.01 -23.45
N ASP A 9 14.60 -5.52 -22.20
CA ASP A 9 15.83 -4.78 -21.83
C ASP A 9 16.12 -4.77 -20.31
N PRO A 10 17.21 -5.39 -19.83
CA PRO A 10 17.67 -5.22 -18.44
C PRO A 10 18.21 -3.81 -18.13
N MET A 11 18.35 -2.93 -19.13
CA MET A 11 18.81 -1.55 -18.97
C MET A 11 17.72 -0.48 -19.09
N HIS A 12 16.47 -0.83 -19.44
CA HIS A 12 15.37 0.13 -19.49
C HIS A 12 14.28 -0.22 -18.47
N PRO A 13 14.20 0.52 -17.35
CA PRO A 13 13.05 0.44 -16.44
C PRO A 13 11.72 0.61 -17.17
N ILE A 14 10.66 -0.08 -16.74
CA ILE A 14 9.29 0.15 -17.23
C ILE A 14 8.83 1.46 -16.60
N GLY A 15 9.29 2.55 -17.20
CA GLY A 15 9.15 3.90 -16.71
C GLY A 15 7.95 4.62 -17.33
N THR A 16 7.03 5.13 -16.53
CA THR A 16 6.13 6.19 -17.02
C THR A 16 6.78 7.55 -16.79
N ARG A 17 6.78 8.42 -17.81
CA ARG A 17 7.36 9.75 -17.72
C ARG A 17 6.40 10.68 -16.99
N GLN A 18 6.74 11.09 -15.78
CA GLN A 18 5.94 12.05 -15.03
C GLN A 18 6.58 13.45 -15.13
N ASN A 19 5.82 14.42 -15.64
CA ASN A 19 6.19 15.85 -15.70
C ASN A 19 7.52 16.21 -16.40
N GLY A 20 8.11 15.28 -17.14
CA GLY A 20 9.25 15.55 -18.03
C GLY A 20 10.64 15.43 -17.39
N ILE A 21 10.73 15.31 -16.06
CA ILE A 21 11.99 15.29 -15.28
C ILE A 21 12.14 13.97 -14.49
N GLU A 22 11.04 13.24 -14.26
CA GLU A 22 10.98 12.03 -13.44
C GLU A 22 10.62 10.80 -14.27
N LEU A 23 11.27 9.68 -13.94
CA LEU A 23 10.95 8.34 -14.43
C LEU A 23 10.39 7.54 -13.26
N MET A 24 9.13 7.12 -13.34
CA MET A 24 8.55 6.18 -12.38
C MET A 24 8.71 4.77 -12.91
N ASP A 25 9.68 4.03 -12.39
CA ASP A 25 9.89 2.62 -12.69
C ASP A 25 9.10 1.74 -11.72
N PHE A 26 8.33 0.83 -12.29
CA PHE A 26 7.84 -0.30 -11.51
C PHE A 26 8.95 -1.34 -11.49
N ASP A 27 9.74 -1.34 -10.42
CA ASP A 27 10.74 -2.38 -10.20
C ASP A 27 10.05 -3.76 -10.29
N LYS A 28 10.78 -4.81 -10.64
CA LYS A 28 10.26 -6.18 -10.88
C LYS A 28 9.60 -6.82 -9.65
N SER A 29 9.47 -6.08 -8.56
CA SER A 29 8.91 -6.51 -7.31
C SER A 29 7.39 -6.29 -7.25
N VAL A 30 6.66 -7.21 -7.88
CA VAL A 30 5.23 -7.40 -7.67
C VAL A 30 5.00 -8.55 -6.69
N ALA A 31 4.11 -8.36 -5.72
CA ALA A 31 3.74 -9.39 -4.77
C ALA A 31 2.20 -9.46 -4.61
N TRP A 32 1.67 -10.66 -4.37
CA TRP A 32 0.24 -10.90 -4.20
C TRP A 32 -0.10 -10.98 -2.72
N LEU A 33 -0.99 -10.10 -2.23
CA LEU A 33 -1.35 -10.07 -0.80
C LEU A 33 -2.26 -11.22 -0.39
N ASN A 34 -2.88 -11.90 -1.34
CA ASN A 34 -3.73 -13.02 -1.06
C ASN A 34 -3.56 -14.11 -2.13
N ASP A 35 -3.82 -15.34 -1.74
CA ASP A 35 -3.68 -16.51 -2.63
C ASP A 35 -4.74 -16.49 -3.75
N GLN A 36 -5.80 -15.68 -3.58
CA GLN A 36 -6.87 -15.49 -4.54
C GLN A 36 -6.48 -14.58 -5.72
N GLY A 37 -5.38 -13.82 -5.62
CA GLY A 37 -4.92 -12.93 -6.67
C GLY A 37 -5.80 -11.68 -6.85
N GLU A 38 -6.57 -11.29 -5.83
CA GLU A 38 -7.48 -10.15 -5.88
C GLU A 38 -6.77 -8.85 -5.49
N LYS A 39 -5.58 -8.94 -4.87
CA LYS A 39 -4.81 -7.78 -4.43
C LYS A 39 -3.34 -7.92 -4.78
N ALA A 40 -2.81 -6.94 -5.49
CA ALA A 40 -1.40 -6.86 -5.87
C ALA A 40 -0.74 -5.68 -5.16
N VAL A 41 0.53 -5.87 -4.83
CA VAL A 41 1.42 -4.85 -4.30
C VAL A 41 2.55 -4.66 -5.28
N ILE A 42 2.80 -3.42 -5.64
CA ILE A 42 3.82 -3.04 -6.60
C ILE A 42 4.77 -2.05 -5.94
N LEU A 43 6.06 -2.34 -6.02
CA LEU A 43 7.09 -1.38 -5.68
C LEU A 43 7.31 -0.42 -6.85
N ALA A 44 7.18 0.87 -6.59
CA ALA A 44 7.44 1.91 -7.57
C ALA A 44 8.54 2.84 -7.08
N ASN A 45 9.61 2.96 -7.86
CA ASN A 45 10.73 3.86 -7.57
C ASN A 45 10.74 4.99 -8.60
N SER A 46 10.96 6.22 -8.12
CA SER A 46 11.13 7.38 -8.97
C SER A 46 12.59 7.77 -9.06
N TYR A 47 13.06 8.04 -10.28
CA TYR A 47 14.44 8.40 -10.59
C TYR A 47 14.51 9.69 -11.42
N THR A 48 15.64 10.39 -11.34
CA THR A 48 15.95 11.52 -12.23
C THR A 48 16.12 11.01 -13.66
N TYR A 49 15.49 11.68 -14.63
CA TYR A 49 15.53 11.24 -16.03
C TYR A 49 16.93 11.26 -16.65
N SER A 50 17.78 12.24 -16.30
CA SER A 50 19.08 12.45 -16.96
C SER A 50 20.24 11.68 -16.33
N THR A 51 20.16 11.37 -15.03
CA THR A 51 21.25 10.76 -14.26
C THR A 51 20.86 9.45 -13.59
N TYR A 52 19.59 9.03 -13.69
CA TYR A 52 19.05 7.81 -13.04
C TYR A 52 19.34 7.75 -11.53
N GLN A 53 19.37 8.91 -10.88
CA GLN A 53 19.55 9.00 -9.43
C GLN A 53 18.20 8.79 -8.76
N TRP A 54 18.17 7.94 -7.74
CA TRP A 54 16.96 7.66 -6.96
C TRP A 54 16.41 8.94 -6.31
N ILE A 55 15.09 9.10 -6.32
CA ILE A 55 14.36 10.24 -5.73
C ILE A 55 13.46 9.76 -4.59
N SER A 56 12.64 8.74 -4.84
CA SER A 56 11.64 8.26 -3.88
C SER A 56 11.19 6.83 -4.18
N SER A 57 10.69 6.14 -3.17
CA SER A 57 10.09 4.81 -3.30
C SER A 57 8.68 4.82 -2.74
N PHE A 58 7.78 4.12 -3.41
CA PHE A 58 6.40 3.95 -3.02
C PHE A 58 5.97 2.50 -3.12
N VAL A 59 5.15 2.06 -2.16
CA VAL A 59 4.51 0.75 -2.20
C VAL A 59 3.03 0.98 -2.52
N HIS A 60 2.63 0.59 -3.72
CA HIS A 60 1.28 0.76 -4.23
C HIS A 60 0.50 -0.54 -4.05
N ILE A 61 -0.72 -0.44 -3.54
CA ILE A 61 -1.63 -1.57 -3.36
C ILE A 61 -2.81 -1.37 -4.30
N TYR A 62 -3.12 -2.38 -5.09
CA TYR A 62 -4.20 -2.36 -6.06
C TYR A 62 -5.18 -3.50 -5.80
N ASP A 63 -6.47 -3.20 -5.97
CA ASP A 63 -7.49 -4.23 -6.16
C ASP A 63 -7.46 -4.66 -7.62
N ILE A 64 -7.27 -5.96 -7.84
CA ILE A 64 -7.23 -6.56 -9.17
C ILE A 64 -8.65 -6.97 -9.54
N GLN A 65 -9.19 -6.29 -10.54
CA GLN A 65 -10.50 -6.56 -11.10
C GLN A 65 -10.43 -7.73 -12.09
N SER A 66 -11.60 -8.24 -12.52
CA SER A 66 -11.67 -9.38 -13.44
C SER A 66 -11.02 -9.13 -14.81
N ASP A 67 -10.93 -7.87 -15.23
CA ASP A 67 -10.25 -7.41 -16.44
C ASP A 67 -8.76 -7.13 -16.22
N GLY A 68 -8.27 -7.26 -14.98
CA GLY A 68 -6.86 -7.16 -14.61
C GLY A 68 -6.45 -5.74 -14.20
N PHE A 69 -5.27 -5.33 -14.67
CA PHE A 69 -4.63 -4.06 -14.35
C PHE A 69 -4.47 -3.22 -15.64
N SER A 70 -4.68 -1.92 -15.55
CA SER A 70 -4.48 -0.97 -16.65
C SER A 70 -3.76 0.28 -16.14
N ASP A 71 -3.23 1.09 -17.07
CA ASP A 71 -2.59 2.38 -16.74
C ASP A 71 -3.55 3.40 -16.08
N SER A 72 -4.85 3.16 -16.15
CA SER A 72 -5.88 3.99 -15.50
C SER A 72 -6.27 3.51 -14.09
N THR A 73 -5.80 2.32 -13.70
CA THR A 73 -6.11 1.72 -12.40
C THR A 73 -5.42 2.51 -11.30
N GLN A 74 -6.19 3.07 -10.37
CA GLN A 74 -5.64 3.81 -9.24
C GLN A 74 -5.34 2.88 -8.06
N PRO A 75 -4.26 3.13 -7.31
CA PRO A 75 -3.97 2.35 -6.10
C PRO A 75 -5.02 2.64 -5.03
N VAL A 76 -5.43 1.59 -4.34
CA VAL A 76 -6.32 1.66 -3.17
C VAL A 76 -5.58 2.25 -1.98
N LEU A 77 -4.27 1.96 -1.88
CA LEU A 77 -3.41 2.50 -0.84
C LEU A 77 -1.98 2.68 -1.37
N ILE A 78 -1.32 3.74 -0.92
CA ILE A 78 0.09 4.02 -1.19
C ILE A 78 0.81 4.14 0.14
N TYR A 79 1.99 3.55 0.27
CA TYR A 79 2.93 3.86 1.34
C TYR A 79 4.18 4.55 0.79
N PRO A 80 4.77 5.51 1.52
CA PRO A 80 4.15 6.22 2.64
C PRO A 80 2.96 7.09 2.15
N ASN A 81 2.06 7.46 3.06
CA ASN A 81 0.96 8.39 2.82
C ASN A 81 0.84 9.41 3.97
N SER A 82 -0.16 10.28 3.90
CA SER A 82 -0.41 11.32 4.91
C SER A 82 -0.74 10.76 6.31
N GLN A 83 -1.20 9.52 6.41
CA GLN A 83 -1.55 8.86 7.66
C GLN A 83 -0.44 7.93 8.16
N GLN A 84 0.37 7.36 7.26
CA GLN A 84 1.35 6.32 7.57
C GLN A 84 2.68 6.54 6.87
N ILE A 85 3.77 6.55 7.65
CA ILE A 85 5.14 6.46 7.11
C ILE A 85 5.54 4.99 6.92
N LEU A 86 6.52 4.71 6.06
CA LEU A 86 7.26 3.45 6.15
C LEU A 86 8.31 3.64 7.25
N PHE A 87 8.29 2.74 8.24
CA PHE A 87 9.12 2.71 9.47
C PHE A 87 10.29 3.70 9.52
N ARG A 88 10.38 4.48 10.60
CA ARG A 88 11.32 5.61 10.73
C ARG A 88 12.80 5.28 10.46
N TRP A 89 13.20 4.03 10.66
CA TRP A 89 14.58 3.56 10.50
C TRP A 89 14.84 2.85 9.18
N LEU A 90 13.80 2.62 8.37
CA LEU A 90 13.95 2.05 7.04
C LEU A 90 14.57 3.10 6.12
N VAL A 91 15.57 2.69 5.35
CA VAL A 91 16.13 3.59 4.34
C VAL A 91 15.05 3.86 3.28
N PRO A 92 14.93 5.10 2.77
CA PRO A 92 13.89 5.44 1.81
C PRO A 92 13.97 4.67 0.47
N GLU A 93 15.16 4.25 0.05
CA GLU A 93 15.36 3.45 -1.17
C GLU A 93 14.97 1.99 -0.91
N LEU A 94 13.92 1.54 -1.60
CA LEU A 94 13.36 0.19 -1.46
C LEU A 94 13.73 -0.63 -2.70
N ILE A 95 14.08 -1.89 -2.47
CA ILE A 95 14.61 -2.76 -3.52
C ILE A 95 13.77 -4.02 -3.75
N ARG A 96 12.91 -4.40 -2.80
CA ARG A 96 12.08 -5.60 -2.91
C ARG A 96 10.92 -5.61 -1.94
N LEU A 97 9.85 -6.27 -2.36
CA LEU A 97 8.66 -6.63 -1.60
C LEU A 97 8.42 -8.13 -1.70
N VAL A 98 7.94 -8.72 -0.62
CA VAL A 98 7.48 -10.11 -0.59
C VAL A 98 6.21 -10.18 0.24
N CYS A 99 5.18 -10.86 -0.27
CA CYS A 99 3.96 -11.12 0.48
C CYS A 99 3.93 -12.56 0.99
N SER A 100 3.33 -12.77 2.17
CA SER A 100 2.95 -14.10 2.65
C SER A 100 1.55 -14.47 2.17
N SER A 101 1.22 -15.76 2.21
CA SER A 101 -0.14 -16.26 1.94
C SER A 101 -1.21 -15.72 2.89
N HIS A 102 -0.79 -15.15 4.03
CA HIS A 102 -1.68 -14.53 5.03
C HIS A 102 -1.77 -13.00 4.88
N GLY A 103 -1.22 -12.45 3.80
CA GLY A 103 -1.27 -11.02 3.49
C GLY A 103 -0.34 -10.14 4.33
N HIS A 104 0.67 -10.73 4.95
CA HIS A 104 1.76 -9.92 5.51
C HIS A 104 2.67 -9.46 4.37
N LEU A 105 3.20 -8.25 4.48
CA LEU A 105 4.10 -7.65 3.50
C LEU A 105 5.46 -7.41 4.13
N ALA A 106 6.50 -8.04 3.59
CA ALA A 106 7.89 -7.72 3.89
C ALA A 106 8.42 -6.76 2.83
N ILE A 107 9.14 -5.73 3.28
CA ILE A 107 9.74 -4.65 2.49
C ILE A 107 11.23 -4.65 2.79
N PHE A 108 12.06 -4.65 1.76
CA PHE A 108 13.51 -4.63 1.89
C PHE A 108 14.04 -3.30 1.37
N ASP A 109 14.87 -2.65 2.18
CA ASP A 109 15.65 -1.48 1.76
C ASP A 109 16.98 -1.89 1.10
N ASP A 110 17.70 -0.91 0.58
CA ASP A 110 19.01 -1.07 -0.08
C ASP A 110 20.11 -1.65 0.83
N LEU A 111 19.95 -1.55 2.16
CA LEU A 111 20.80 -2.20 3.16
C LEU A 111 20.41 -3.67 3.41
N GLY A 112 19.33 -4.14 2.81
CA GLY A 112 18.80 -5.49 2.97
C GLY A 112 18.09 -5.73 4.29
N ILE A 113 17.71 -4.67 5.03
CA ILE A 113 16.98 -4.77 6.28
C ILE A 113 15.49 -4.95 5.97
N PRO A 114 14.86 -6.06 6.41
CA PRO A 114 13.44 -6.27 6.17
C PRO A 114 12.61 -5.51 7.20
N ALA A 115 11.57 -4.84 6.71
CA ALA A 115 10.47 -4.36 7.52
C ALA A 115 9.16 -5.06 7.17
N ILE A 116 8.36 -5.42 8.18
CA ILE A 116 7.18 -6.26 8.02
C ILE A 116 5.93 -5.49 8.42
N ILE A 117 5.02 -5.34 7.47
CA ILE A 117 3.65 -4.90 7.70
C ILE A 117 2.78 -6.15 7.88
N TYR A 118 2.35 -6.39 9.10
CA TYR A 118 1.46 -7.49 9.42
C TYR A 118 0.04 -7.16 9.00
N SER A 119 -0.56 -7.99 8.14
CA SER A 119 -2.01 -8.12 8.02
C SER A 119 -2.69 -8.15 9.39
N THR A 120 -3.69 -7.31 9.58
CA THR A 120 -4.44 -7.17 10.82
C THR A 120 -5.90 -7.58 10.63
N PRO A 121 -6.58 -8.11 11.67
CA PRO A 121 -7.98 -8.50 11.58
C PRO A 121 -8.93 -7.32 11.37
N SER A 122 -10.18 -7.62 11.04
CA SER A 122 -11.26 -6.61 10.92
C SER A 122 -11.38 -5.76 12.19
N GLY A 123 -11.70 -4.48 12.03
CA GLY A 123 -11.76 -3.49 13.10
C GLY A 123 -10.40 -2.89 13.46
N THR A 124 -9.31 -3.33 12.84
CA THR A 124 -7.95 -2.84 13.10
C THR A 124 -7.17 -2.60 11.80
N TYR A 125 -6.11 -1.79 11.90
CA TYR A 125 -5.14 -1.53 10.82
C TYR A 125 -3.70 -1.67 11.34
N PRO A 126 -2.71 -1.95 10.47
CA PRO A 126 -1.31 -1.96 10.87
C PRO A 126 -0.79 -0.54 11.02
N ASN A 127 -0.20 -0.19 12.14
CA ASN A 127 0.55 1.04 12.33
C ASN A 127 2.04 0.81 12.07
N THR A 128 2.53 1.42 10.99
CA THR A 128 3.92 1.38 10.53
C THR A 128 4.80 2.46 11.15
N ASN A 129 4.22 3.42 11.89
CA ASN A 129 4.97 4.35 12.73
C ASN A 129 5.37 3.67 14.05
N SER A 130 6.21 2.65 13.91
CA SER A 130 6.74 1.81 14.99
C SER A 130 8.23 2.10 15.18
N THR A 131 8.72 1.95 16.41
CA THR A 131 10.17 2.00 16.71
C THR A 131 10.92 0.76 16.20
N TYR A 132 10.19 -0.28 15.81
CA TYR A 132 10.69 -1.53 15.26
C TYR A 132 10.41 -1.61 13.76
N PHE A 133 11.11 -2.47 13.05
CA PHE A 133 10.84 -2.81 11.64
C PHE A 133 9.59 -3.70 11.48
N THR A 134 8.63 -3.61 12.41
CA THR A 134 7.39 -4.40 12.38
C THR A 134 6.22 -3.51 12.78
N SER A 135 5.11 -3.64 12.04
CA SER A 135 3.91 -2.85 12.31
C SER A 135 3.19 -3.35 13.56
N ASN A 136 2.60 -2.44 14.32
CA ASN A 136 1.72 -2.80 15.44
C ASN A 136 0.26 -2.83 14.98
N THR A 137 -0.59 -3.63 15.62
CA THR A 137 -2.04 -3.58 15.33
C THR A 137 -2.70 -2.46 16.13
N VAL A 138 -3.43 -1.58 15.46
CA VAL A 138 -4.14 -0.45 16.09
C VAL A 138 -5.64 -0.52 15.74
N PRO A 139 -6.55 -0.34 16.72
CA PRO A 139 -7.98 -0.29 16.43
C PRO A 139 -8.37 0.87 15.52
N CYS A 140 -9.36 0.65 14.67
CA CYS A 140 -10.02 1.73 13.92
C CYS A 140 -10.57 2.77 14.91
N ILE A 141 -10.31 4.04 14.60
CA ILE A 141 -10.84 5.15 15.39
C ILE A 141 -12.34 5.32 15.10
N ARG A 142 -13.04 6.04 15.99
CA ARG A 142 -14.46 6.37 15.80
C ARG A 142 -14.69 7.10 14.48
N GLY A 143 -15.77 6.77 13.79
CA GLY A 143 -16.06 7.29 12.45
C GLY A 143 -15.29 6.57 11.32
N THR A 144 -14.56 5.50 11.63
CA THR A 144 -13.94 4.61 10.64
C THR A 144 -14.27 3.16 10.96
N TYR A 145 -14.24 2.29 9.96
CA TYR A 145 -14.47 0.87 10.12
C TYR A 145 -13.59 0.06 9.18
N ARG A 146 -13.47 -1.25 9.44
CA ARG A 146 -12.83 -2.17 8.50
C ARG A 146 -13.38 -3.57 8.65
N ASN A 147 -14.08 -4.07 7.64
CA ASN A 147 -14.81 -5.34 7.68
C ASN A 147 -14.03 -6.54 7.10
N TYR A 148 -12.75 -6.38 6.82
CA TYR A 148 -11.89 -7.43 6.28
C TYR A 148 -10.51 -7.42 6.94
N THR A 149 -9.75 -8.49 6.72
CA THR A 149 -8.35 -8.65 7.15
C THR A 149 -7.40 -8.19 6.04
N GLY A 150 -6.25 -7.61 6.40
CA GLY A 150 -5.23 -7.15 5.45
C GLY A 150 -4.38 -6.02 6.04
N ILE A 151 -3.69 -5.27 5.19
CA ILE A 151 -2.77 -4.20 5.62
C ILE A 151 -3.30 -2.78 5.40
N GLU A 152 -4.48 -2.63 4.81
CA GLU A 152 -5.04 -1.33 4.49
C GLU A 152 -5.53 -0.55 5.73
N LEU A 153 -5.63 0.76 5.57
CA LEU A 153 -6.19 1.66 6.57
C LEU A 153 -7.70 1.43 6.76
N CYS A 154 -8.22 1.90 7.89
CA CYS A 154 -9.66 1.88 8.14
C CYS A 154 -10.39 2.83 7.18
N ILE A 155 -11.55 2.39 6.70
CA ILE A 155 -12.39 3.11 5.76
C ILE A 155 -13.19 4.17 6.54
N PRO A 156 -13.17 5.45 6.12
CA PRO A 156 -14.01 6.47 6.72
C PRO A 156 -15.50 6.18 6.49
N CYS A 157 -16.33 6.47 7.47
CA CYS A 157 -17.78 6.39 7.32
C CYS A 157 -18.28 7.38 6.27
N SER A 158 -19.33 7.01 5.52
CA SER A 158 -20.03 7.96 4.67
C SER A 158 -20.74 9.03 5.50
N ASN A 159 -20.92 10.22 4.93
CA ASN A 159 -21.62 11.32 5.60
C ASN A 159 -23.00 10.86 6.11
N GLY A 160 -23.35 11.27 7.34
CA GLY A 160 -24.59 10.87 8.02
C GLY A 160 -24.53 9.52 8.75
N THR A 161 -23.42 8.79 8.65
CA THR A 161 -23.25 7.48 9.30
C THR A 161 -22.05 7.46 10.25
N TYR A 162 -22.11 6.57 11.23
CA TYR A 162 -21.10 6.45 12.28
C TYR A 162 -20.81 5.00 12.65
N ALA A 163 -19.58 4.78 13.12
CA ALA A 163 -19.09 3.52 13.67
C ALA A 163 -18.28 3.78 14.95
N TYR A 164 -18.40 2.88 15.93
CA TYR A 164 -17.61 2.92 17.17
C TYR A 164 -16.14 2.55 16.90
N SER A 165 -15.28 2.79 17.89
CA SER A 165 -13.89 2.32 17.85
C SER A 165 -13.83 0.80 17.71
N ASN A 166 -12.84 0.30 16.96
CA ASN A 166 -12.67 -1.12 16.67
C ASN A 166 -13.84 -1.75 15.89
N SER A 167 -14.57 -0.95 15.10
CA SER A 167 -15.72 -1.43 14.34
C SER A 167 -15.28 -2.27 13.14
N TYR A 168 -15.70 -3.53 13.14
CA TYR A 168 -15.61 -4.43 11.99
C TYR A 168 -16.86 -4.37 11.09
N SER A 169 -17.93 -3.71 11.53
CA SER A 169 -19.15 -3.54 10.75
C SER A 169 -19.13 -2.20 9.99
N PRO A 170 -19.74 -2.14 8.79
CA PRO A 170 -20.02 -0.87 8.12
C PRO A 170 -20.78 0.12 9.01
N CYS A 171 -20.66 1.40 8.70
CA CYS A 171 -21.27 2.47 9.47
C CYS A 171 -22.80 2.46 9.29
N THR A 172 -23.53 2.01 10.32
CA THR A 172 -25.01 1.92 10.30
C THR A 172 -25.68 2.85 11.31
N LEU A 173 -24.92 3.48 12.19
CA LEU A 173 -25.48 4.37 13.21
C LEU A 173 -25.69 5.76 12.61
N PRO A 174 -26.86 6.39 12.80
CA PRO A 174 -27.10 7.75 12.33
C PRO A 174 -26.27 8.74 13.16
N ASP A 175 -25.53 9.61 12.49
CA ASP A 175 -24.85 10.74 13.12
C ASP A 175 -24.80 11.93 12.15
N SER A 176 -25.40 13.04 12.56
CA SER A 176 -25.43 14.29 11.78
C SER A 176 -24.08 15.01 11.75
N PHE A 177 -23.11 14.57 12.57
CA PHE A 177 -21.78 15.19 12.65
C PHE A 177 -20.67 14.15 12.81
N CYS A 178 -20.33 13.46 11.72
CA CYS A 178 -19.12 12.64 11.69
C CYS A 178 -17.95 13.50 11.16
N PRO A 179 -16.98 13.93 12.00
CA PRO A 179 -15.89 14.81 11.56
C PRO A 179 -14.91 14.15 10.58
N TYR A 180 -14.93 12.82 10.48
CA TYR A 180 -14.16 12.02 9.52
C TYR A 180 -15.02 11.47 8.37
N GLY A 181 -16.31 11.78 8.36
CA GLY A 181 -17.24 11.39 7.30
C GLY A 181 -17.47 12.53 6.32
N ALA A 182 -16.44 12.87 5.56
CA ALA A 182 -16.49 13.70 4.35
C ALA A 182 -15.30 13.34 3.45
#